data_AF-A0A916P9V8-F1
#
_entry.id   AF-A0A916P9V8-F1
#
_cell.length_a   1.000
_cell.length_b   1.000
_cell.length_c   1.000
_cell.angle_alpha   90.00
_cell.angle_beta   90.00
_cell.angle_gamma   90.00
#
_symmetry.space_group_name_H-M   'P 1'
#
loop_
_entity.id
_entity.type
_entity.pdbx_description
1 polymer ?
#
loop_
_entity_poly.entity_id
_entity_poly.type
_entity_poly.pdbx_seq_one_letter_code
_entity_poly.pdbx_strand_id
1 'polypeptide(L)'
;MLSTVSGVVVVASVSIDGAQQASVALDWLRNNGYQDLASRACVVINHIMPGEPNVAVKDLVRHFEQQVQPGRVVVMPWDRHIAAGTEISLDLLDPIYKRKVLELAAALSDDFERAGRR
;
A
#
# COMPACT_ATOMS: atom_id res chain seq x y z
N MET A 1 1.98 15.19 15.03
CA MET A 1 2.79 14.81 13.85
C MET A 1 2.07 13.86 12.88
N LEU A 2 1.02 13.12 13.27
CA LEU A 2 0.09 12.48 12.30
C LEU A 2 -1.14 13.34 11.97
N SER A 3 -1.45 14.33 12.81
CA SER A 3 -2.57 15.26 12.63
C SER A 3 -2.50 16.14 11.38
N THR A 4 -1.31 16.30 10.77
CA THR A 4 -1.07 17.09 9.56
C THR A 4 -0.91 16.24 8.29
N VAL A 5 -1.06 14.91 8.41
CA VAL A 5 -0.82 13.98 7.31
C VAL A 5 -2.07 13.84 6.44
N SER A 6 -1.88 13.95 5.13
CA SER A 6 -2.96 13.93 4.14
C SER A 6 -3.24 12.53 3.56
N GLY A 7 -2.43 11.52 3.87
CA GLY A 7 -2.64 10.15 3.41
C GLY A 7 -1.60 9.21 4.01
N VAL A 8 -1.91 7.91 4.04
CA VAL A 8 -1.04 6.87 4.60
C VAL A 8 -0.92 5.72 3.61
N VAL A 9 0.29 5.17 3.50
CA VAL A 9 0.53 3.90 2.81
C VAL A 9 1.01 2.88 3.84
N VAL A 10 0.30 1.77 3.96
CA VAL A 10 0.70 0.63 4.79
C VAL A 10 1.26 -0.45 3.89
N VAL A 11 2.53 -0.80 4.05
CA VAL A 11 3.20 -1.81 3.22
C VAL A 11 3.27 -3.13 3.99
N ALA A 12 2.71 -4.19 3.40
CA ALA A 12 2.82 -5.57 3.85
C ALA A 12 3.64 -6.38 2.85
N SER A 13 4.52 -7.26 3.30
CA SER A 13 5.05 -8.30 2.43
C SER A 13 3.98 -9.35 2.11
N VAL A 14 4.17 -10.14 1.05
CA VAL A 14 3.35 -11.34 0.77
C VAL A 14 3.68 -12.44 1.81
N SER A 15 3.26 -12.23 3.04
CA SER A 15 3.36 -13.18 4.15
C SER A 15 2.21 -12.98 5.14
N ILE A 16 1.84 -14.03 5.86
CA ILE A 16 0.78 -13.97 6.88
C ILE A 16 1.17 -12.98 7.98
N ASP A 17 2.40 -13.08 8.49
CA ASP A 17 2.89 -12.20 9.56
C ASP A 17 2.94 -10.73 9.11
N GLY A 18 3.41 -10.46 7.89
CA GLY A 18 3.45 -9.11 7.34
C GLY A 18 2.07 -8.49 7.15
N ALA A 19 1.10 -9.30 6.69
CA ALA A 19 -0.29 -8.86 6.59
C ALA A 19 -0.92 -8.59 7.97
N GLN A 20 -0.64 -9.44 8.96
CA GLN A 20 -1.12 -9.24 10.32
C GLN A 20 -0.57 -7.93 10.92
N GLN A 21 0.72 -7.65 10.75
CA GLN A 21 1.33 -6.40 11.22
C GLN A 21 0.70 -5.17 10.55
N ALA A 22 0.44 -5.23 9.24
CA ALA A 22 -0.25 -4.17 8.51
C ALA A 22 -1.68 -3.94 9.00
N SER A 23 -2.42 -5.01 9.29
CA SER A 23 -3.76 -4.92 9.90
C SER A 23 -3.71 -4.25 11.28
N VAL A 24 -2.76 -4.65 12.13
CA VAL A 24 -2.56 -4.01 13.45
C VAL A 24 -2.26 -2.51 13.31
N ALA A 25 -1.46 -2.12 12.32
CA ALA A 25 -1.18 -0.70 12.06
C ALA A 25 -2.44 0.09 11.64
N LEU A 26 -3.28 -0.48 10.78
CA LEU A 26 -4.55 0.13 10.39
C LEU A 26 -5.51 0.25 11.58
N ASP A 27 -5.61 -0.78 12.41
CA ASP A 27 -6.44 -0.77 13.61
C ASP A 27 -5.93 0.24 14.65
N TRP A 28 -4.61 0.37 14.79
CA TRP A 28 -4.01 1.39 15.64
C TRP A 28 -4.44 2.79 15.20
N LEU A 29 -4.46 3.10 13.89
CA LEU A 29 -4.96 4.39 13.40
C LEU A 29 -6.44 4.60 13.77
N ARG A 30 -7.29 3.58 13.57
CA ARG A 30 -8.73 3.65 13.90
C ARG A 30 -8.97 3.89 15.40
N ASN A 31 -8.19 3.23 16.24
CA ASN A 31 -8.37 3.23 17.70
C ASN A 31 -7.71 4.41 18.41
N ASN A 32 -6.80 5.14 17.73
CA ASN A 32 -6.08 6.28 18.30
C ASN A 32 -6.54 7.63 17.73
N GLY A 33 -7.78 7.73 17.26
CA GLY A 33 -8.39 8.99 16.80
C GLY A 33 -8.04 9.40 15.35
N TYR A 34 -7.37 8.54 14.59
CA TYR A 34 -7.01 8.78 13.19
C TYR A 34 -7.94 8.06 12.21
N GLN A 35 -9.23 7.93 12.53
CA GLN A 35 -10.20 7.21 11.71
C GLN A 35 -10.30 7.74 10.28
N ASP A 36 -10.26 9.06 10.11
CA ASP A 36 -10.26 9.68 8.78
C ASP A 36 -8.95 9.47 8.02
N LEU A 37 -7.82 9.31 8.71
CA LEU A 37 -6.58 8.94 8.04
C LEU A 37 -6.60 7.46 7.64
N ALA A 38 -7.13 6.60 8.51
CA ALA A 38 -7.31 5.17 8.24
C ALA A 38 -8.27 4.92 7.08
N SER A 39 -9.33 5.72 6.95
CA SER A 39 -10.29 5.59 5.83
C SER A 39 -9.67 5.96 4.49
N ARG A 40 -8.59 6.77 4.48
CA ARG A 40 -7.86 7.22 3.29
C ARG A 40 -6.54 6.46 3.07
N ALA A 41 -6.30 5.41 3.86
CA ALA A 41 -5.11 4.60 3.75
C ALA A 41 -5.11 3.76 2.46
N CYS A 42 -3.95 3.66 1.82
CA CYS A 42 -3.67 2.67 0.80
C CYS A 42 -2.88 1.51 1.43
N VAL A 43 -3.20 0.28 1.06
CA VAL A 43 -2.44 -0.91 1.44
C VAL A 43 -1.65 -1.40 0.24
N VAL A 44 -0.35 -1.59 0.43
CA VAL A 44 0.54 -2.19 -0.57
C VAL A 44 0.87 -3.62 -0.14
N ILE A 45 0.61 -4.58 -1.03
CA ILE A 45 1.05 -5.96 -0.87
C ILE A 45 2.29 -6.14 -1.75
N ASN A 46 3.46 -6.24 -1.12
CA ASN A 46 4.76 -6.20 -1.78
C ASN A 46 5.38 -7.58 -1.95
N HIS A 47 5.64 -7.96 -3.21
CA HIS A 47 6.39 -9.16 -3.52
C HIS A 47 7.90 -8.94 -3.32
N ILE A 48 8.47 -9.65 -2.35
CA ILE A 48 9.91 -9.56 -2.01
C ILE A 48 10.79 -10.56 -2.78
N MET A 49 10.17 -11.52 -3.48
CA MET A 49 10.85 -12.53 -4.30
C MET A 49 10.12 -12.69 -5.65
N PRO A 50 10.82 -13.12 -6.73
CA PRO A 50 10.19 -13.44 -8.00
C PRO A 50 9.17 -14.57 -7.87
N GLY A 51 8.10 -14.51 -8.66
CA GLY A 51 7.07 -15.56 -8.73
C GLY A 51 5.70 -15.02 -9.08
N GLU A 52 4.82 -15.90 -9.53
CA GLU A 52 3.43 -15.53 -9.81
C GLU A 52 2.63 -15.30 -8.53
N PRO A 53 1.63 -14.40 -8.56
CA PRO A 53 0.68 -14.26 -7.47
C PRO A 53 -0.05 -15.58 -7.22
N ASN A 54 0.25 -16.22 -6.09
CA ASN A 54 -0.42 -17.45 -5.69
C ASN A 54 -1.77 -17.14 -4.98
N VAL A 55 -2.47 -18.21 -4.59
CA VAL A 55 -3.76 -18.11 -3.87
C VAL A 55 -3.65 -17.23 -2.61
N ALA A 56 -2.52 -17.27 -1.90
CA ALA A 56 -2.33 -16.48 -0.69
C ALA A 56 -2.36 -14.97 -0.96
N VAL A 57 -1.84 -14.49 -2.10
CA VAL A 57 -1.94 -13.07 -2.48
C VAL A 57 -3.40 -12.66 -2.67
N LYS A 58 -4.20 -13.50 -3.32
CA LYS A 58 -5.63 -13.20 -3.56
C LYS A 58 -6.41 -13.11 -2.26
N ASP A 59 -6.09 -13.98 -1.30
CA ASP A 59 -6.74 -13.94 0.02
C ASP A 59 -6.32 -12.70 0.83
N LEU A 60 -5.04 -12.31 0.76
CA LEU A 60 -4.57 -11.06 1.37
C LEU A 60 -5.23 -9.82 0.75
N VAL A 61 -5.38 -9.79 -0.58
CA VAL A 61 -6.09 -8.70 -1.26
C VAL A 61 -7.51 -8.60 -0.73
N ARG A 62 -8.27 -9.71 -0.71
CA ARG A 62 -9.64 -9.75 -0.19
C ARG A 62 -9.73 -9.29 1.26
N HIS A 63 -8.79 -9.71 2.10
CA HIS A 63 -8.72 -9.33 3.51
C HIS A 63 -8.57 -7.81 3.70
N PHE A 64 -7.71 -7.17 2.90
CA PHE A 64 -7.52 -5.72 2.99
C PHE A 64 -8.63 -4.92 2.29
N GLU A 65 -9.21 -5.43 1.21
CA GLU A 65 -10.35 -4.80 0.54
C GLU A 65 -11.58 -4.64 1.46
N GLN A 66 -11.71 -5.46 2.50
CA GLN A 66 -12.75 -5.31 3.53
C GLN A 66 -12.46 -4.19 4.54
N GLN A 67 -11.22 -3.72 4.60
CA GLN A 67 -10.72 -2.79 5.62
C GLN A 67 -10.50 -1.37 5.09
N VAL A 68 -10.21 -1.22 3.80
CA VAL A 68 -9.97 0.07 3.14
C VAL A 68 -10.99 0.30 2.02
N GLN A 69 -11.05 1.53 1.49
CA GLN A 69 -11.97 1.85 0.39
C GLN A 69 -11.64 1.05 -0.89
N PRO A 70 -12.61 0.85 -1.80
CA PRO A 70 -12.36 0.23 -3.10
C PRO A 70 -11.20 0.92 -3.85
N GLY A 71 -10.34 0.12 -4.49
CA GLY A 71 -9.19 0.63 -5.24
C GLY A 71 -7.99 1.05 -4.38
N ARG A 72 -8.02 0.83 -3.06
CA ARG A 72 -6.92 1.18 -2.14
C ARG A 72 -5.94 0.07 -1.84
N VAL A 73 -6.15 -1.12 -2.38
CA VAL A 73 -5.20 -2.24 -2.26
C VAL A 73 -4.41 -2.37 -3.56
N VAL A 74 -3.09 -2.23 -3.47
CA VAL A 74 -2.18 -2.30 -4.63
C VAL A 74 -1.18 -3.44 -4.42
N VAL A 75 -1.19 -4.41 -5.33
CA VAL A 75 -0.18 -5.47 -5.35
C VAL A 75 1.02 -4.99 -6.16
N MET A 76 2.17 -4.88 -5.50
CA MET A 76 3.44 -4.50 -6.11
C MET A 76 4.20 -5.76 -6.53
N PRO A 77 4.54 -5.92 -7.83
CA PRO A 77 5.30 -7.06 -8.29
C PRO A 77 6.72 -7.00 -7.76
N TRP A 78 7.43 -8.12 -7.85
CA TRP A 78 8.86 -8.11 -7.62
C TRP A 78 9.56 -7.36 -8.75
N ASP A 79 10.51 -6.51 -8.40
CA ASP A 79 11.35 -5.78 -9.34
C ASP A 79 12.81 -5.96 -8.98
N ARG A 80 13.64 -6.29 -9.98
CA ARG A 80 15.06 -6.58 -9.79
C ARG A 80 15.84 -5.36 -9.30
N HIS A 81 15.54 -4.17 -9.83
CA HIS A 81 16.23 -2.94 -9.47
C HIS A 81 15.91 -2.54 -8.02
N ILE A 82 14.65 -2.66 -7.62
CA ILE A 82 14.22 -2.43 -6.24
C ILE A 82 14.86 -3.46 -5.29
N ALA A 83 14.86 -4.74 -5.66
CA ALA A 83 15.43 -5.81 -4.83
C ALA A 83 16.95 -5.69 -4.65
N ALA A 84 17.66 -5.01 -5.57
CA ALA A 84 19.09 -4.76 -5.42
C ALA A 84 19.43 -3.87 -4.21
N GLY A 85 18.47 -3.09 -3.70
CA GLY A 85 18.67 -2.25 -2.51
C GLY A 85 19.68 -1.12 -2.71
N THR A 86 19.90 -0.72 -3.95
CA THR A 86 20.80 0.40 -4.33
C THR A 86 19.99 1.65 -4.64
N GLU A 87 20.65 2.70 -5.15
CA GLU A 87 19.96 3.92 -5.60
C GLU A 87 18.83 3.59 -6.59
N ILE A 88 17.64 4.14 -6.35
CA ILE A 88 16.46 3.88 -7.18
C ILE A 88 16.50 4.81 -8.39
N SER A 89 16.79 4.25 -9.57
CA SER A 89 16.61 4.92 -10.85
C SER A 89 15.27 4.51 -11.44
N LEU A 90 14.40 5.50 -11.66
CA LEU A 90 13.07 5.27 -12.23
C LEU A 90 13.14 4.69 -13.65
N ASP A 91 14.23 4.93 -14.40
CA ASP A 91 14.40 4.42 -15.75
C ASP A 91 14.63 2.91 -15.78
N LEU A 92 15.23 2.37 -14.71
CA LEU A 92 15.58 0.95 -14.57
C LEU A 92 14.44 0.07 -14.01
N LEU A 93 13.34 0.67 -13.55
CA LEU A 93 12.20 -0.09 -13.06
C LEU A 93 11.49 -0.85 -14.19
N ASP A 94 10.98 -2.03 -13.89
CA ASP A 94 10.10 -2.78 -14.76
C ASP A 94 8.84 -1.94 -15.10
N PRO A 95 8.37 -1.91 -16.36
CA PRO A 95 7.20 -1.14 -16.75
C PRO A 95 5.94 -1.45 -15.92
N ILE A 96 5.75 -2.71 -15.50
CA ILE A 96 4.63 -3.12 -14.64
C ILE A 96 4.80 -2.55 -13.24
N TYR A 97 6.02 -2.57 -12.69
CA TYR A 97 6.30 -1.95 -11.39
C TYR A 97 6.03 -0.44 -11.45
N LYS A 98 6.54 0.26 -12.47
CA LYS A 98 6.27 1.70 -12.68
C LYS A 98 4.77 1.98 -12.75
N ARG A 99 4.03 1.14 -13.49
CA ARG A 99 2.57 1.27 -13.60
C ARG A 99 1.88 1.12 -12.24
N LYS A 100 2.29 0.17 -11.42
CA LYS A 100 1.72 -0.04 -10.08
C LYS A 100 2.05 1.08 -9.10
N VAL A 101 3.25 1.66 -9.16
CA VAL A 101 3.57 2.90 -8.43
C VAL A 101 2.64 4.03 -8.86
N LEU A 102 2.39 4.19 -10.16
CA LEU A 102 1.50 5.23 -10.68
C LEU A 102 0.04 5.03 -10.23
N GLU A 103 -0.45 3.79 -10.23
CA GLU A 103 -1.78 3.44 -9.72
C GLU A 103 -1.91 3.76 -8.21
N LEU A 104 -0.89 3.46 -7.42
CA LEU A 104 -0.84 3.84 -6.00
C LEU A 104 -0.85 5.36 -5.82
N ALA A 105 -0.05 6.09 -6.60
CA ALA A 105 -0.01 7.55 -6.55
C ALA A 105 -1.36 8.17 -6.93
N ALA A 106 -2.06 7.63 -7.94
CA ALA A 106 -3.39 8.06 -8.32
C ALA A 106 -4.40 7.81 -7.18
N ALA A 107 -4.42 6.61 -6.59
CA ALA A 107 -5.31 6.26 -5.49
C ALA A 107 -5.10 7.15 -4.25
N LEU A 108 -3.85 7.50 -3.93
CA LEU A 108 -3.54 8.45 -2.85
C LEU A 108 -4.01 9.88 -3.17
N SER A 109 -3.91 10.29 -4.43
CA SER A 109 -4.21 11.65 -4.86
C SER A 109 -5.70 11.98 -4.81
N ASP A 110 -6.58 10.98 -4.92
CA ASP A 110 -8.04 11.14 -4.80
C ASP A 110 -8.47 11.84 -3.49
N ASP A 111 -7.63 11.78 -2.46
CA ASP A 111 -7.91 12.37 -1.15
C ASP A 111 -7.19 13.69 -0.87
N PHE A 112 -6.34 14.18 -1.77
CA PHE A 112 -5.61 15.45 -1.56
C PHE A 112 -6.56 16.64 -1.47
N GLU A 113 -7.62 16.65 -2.27
CA GLU A 113 -8.65 17.69 -2.18
C GLU A 113 -9.44 17.65 -0.85
N ARG A 114 -9.61 16.46 -0.26
CA ARG A 114 -10.29 16.31 1.03
C ARG A 114 -9.43 16.80 2.19
N ALA A 115 -8.11 16.64 2.09
CA ALA A 115 -7.17 17.11 3.10
C ALA A 115 -7.05 18.66 3.12
N GLY A 116 -7.13 19.31 1.96
CA GLY A 116 -7.03 20.77 1.84
C GLY A 116 -8.27 21.57 2.24
N ARG A 117 -9.41 20.92 2.50
CA ARG A 117 -10.67 21.57 2.96
C ARG A 117 -10.81 21.61 4.49
N ARG A 118 -9.73 21.41 5.23
CA ARG A 118 -9.69 21.43 6.70
C ARG A 118 -9.09 22.71 7.25
#